data_AF-A0A539E0U6-F1
#
_entry.id   AF-A0A539E0U6-F1
#
_cell.length_a   1.000
_cell.length_b   1.000
_cell.length_c   1.000
_cell.angle_alpha   90.00
_cell.angle_beta   90.00
_cell.angle_gamma   90.00
#
_symmetry.space_group_name_H-M   'P 1'
#
loop_
_entity.id
_entity.type
_entity.pdbx_description
1 polymer ?
#
loop_
_entity_poly.entity_id
_entity_poly.type
_entity_poly.pdbx_seq_one_letter_code
_entity_poly.pdbx_strand_id
1 'polypeptide(L)'
;FTFFMPKDHVLYMDVKFPLTSYLKMLEATTDAERHAHRDQFLRDVRLRVRELARREYAKVSDSATIDQVLLFLPNETLSSFILEHDPSIVDDAMKQNIVLCSPVTLLAFLGLIRQAFDSFMIEQTSDQILGLLGKFSEQWVKYTDSLDTVKKRFDTVQREFDNLLGTRKRALERPLRELESIRREKGLPVDGALFEVHEPTAISNVRELGA
;
A
#
# COMPACT_ATOMS: atom_id res chain seq x y z
N PHE A 1 29.97 -13.78 0.43
CA PHE A 1 28.77 -13.46 1.22
C PHE A 1 27.65 -13.12 0.26
N THR A 2 26.43 -13.39 0.70
CA THR A 2 25.21 -13.21 -0.08
C THR A 2 24.19 -12.54 0.81
N PHE A 3 23.64 -11.42 0.36
CA PHE A 3 22.57 -10.70 1.04
C PHE A 3 21.28 -10.92 0.25
N PHE A 4 20.28 -11.48 0.92
CA PHE A 4 18.96 -11.69 0.33
C PHE A 4 18.15 -10.40 0.43
N MET A 5 17.55 -10.04 -0.70
CA MET A 5 16.81 -8.82 -0.88
C MET A 5 15.35 -9.15 -1.24
N PRO A 6 14.43 -8.21 -0.99
CA PRO A 6 13.03 -8.32 -1.39
C PRO A 6 12.86 -8.59 -2.89
N LYS A 7 11.70 -9.15 -3.27
CA LYS A 7 11.40 -9.56 -4.66
C LYS A 7 12.44 -10.54 -5.22
N ASP A 8 12.94 -11.44 -4.36
CA ASP A 8 13.94 -12.46 -4.68
C ASP A 8 15.26 -11.89 -5.22
N HIS A 9 15.56 -10.63 -4.94
CA HIS A 9 16.84 -10.06 -5.36
C HIS A 9 17.99 -10.59 -4.50
N VAL A 10 19.19 -10.61 -5.07
CA VAL A 10 20.39 -11.07 -4.38
C VAL A 10 21.52 -10.08 -4.62
N LEU A 11 22.22 -9.72 -3.55
CA LEU A 11 23.45 -8.92 -3.59
C LEU A 11 24.63 -9.78 -3.14
N TYR A 12 25.63 -9.91 -4.00
CA TYR A 12 26.83 -10.68 -3.72
C TYR A 12 27.96 -9.79 -3.21
N MET A 13 28.73 -10.31 -2.25
CA MET A 13 29.93 -9.66 -1.73
C MET A 13 31.08 -10.64 -1.65
N ASP A 14 32.23 -10.28 -2.21
CA ASP A 14 33.48 -11.02 -2.08
C ASP A 14 34.42 -10.30 -1.10
N VAL A 15 34.99 -11.06 -0.16
CA VAL A 15 35.86 -10.55 0.92
C VAL A 15 37.33 -10.92 0.75
N LYS A 16 37.69 -11.59 -0.35
CA LYS A 16 39.08 -11.95 -0.61
C LYS A 16 39.76 -10.75 -1.26
N PHE A 17 40.51 -10.00 -0.46
CA PHE A 17 41.20 -8.80 -0.91
C PHE A 17 42.73 -8.98 -0.86
N PRO A 18 43.49 -8.61 -1.90
CA PRO A 18 44.93 -8.85 -1.96
C PRO A 18 45.73 -7.84 -1.13
N LEU A 19 46.03 -8.18 0.12
CA LEU A 19 46.75 -7.29 1.06
C LEU A 19 48.27 -7.48 1.06
N THR A 20 48.79 -8.58 0.52
CA THR A 20 50.19 -8.98 0.71
C THR A 20 51.19 -7.90 0.29
N SER A 21 51.01 -7.33 -0.90
CA SER A 21 51.89 -6.28 -1.42
C SER A 21 51.75 -4.96 -0.66
N TYR A 22 50.55 -4.65 -0.17
CA TYR A 22 50.32 -3.47 0.67
C TYR A 22 51.03 -3.59 2.02
N LEU A 23 50.98 -4.76 2.68
CA LEU A 23 51.70 -4.99 3.94
C LEU A 23 53.22 -4.87 3.75
N LYS A 24 53.77 -5.46 2.68
CA LYS A 24 55.19 -5.34 2.34
C LYS A 24 55.62 -3.90 2.06
N MET A 25 54.74 -3.10 1.45
CA MET A 25 54.99 -1.67 1.25
C MET A 25 55.10 -0.91 2.58
N LEU A 26 54.29 -1.26 3.57
CA LEU A 26 54.35 -0.64 4.90
C LEU A 26 55.65 -1.01 5.65
N GLU A 27 56.12 -2.24 5.46
CA GLU A 27 57.37 -2.76 6.05
C GLU A 27 58.64 -2.33 5.29
N ALA A 28 58.50 -1.73 4.10
CA ALA A 28 59.62 -1.34 3.26
C ALA A 28 60.51 -0.29 3.93
N THR A 29 61.83 -0.55 3.88
CA THR A 29 62.85 0.31 4.51
C THR A 29 63.42 1.35 3.56
N THR A 30 63.29 1.11 2.25
CA THR A 30 63.73 2.04 1.20
C THR A 30 62.54 2.53 0.37
N ASP A 31 62.65 3.73 -0.20
CA ASP A 31 61.61 4.27 -1.07
C ASP A 31 61.45 3.47 -2.36
N ALA A 32 62.55 2.90 -2.88
CA ALA A 32 62.50 2.03 -4.06
C ALA A 32 61.64 0.78 -3.82
N GLU A 33 61.83 0.10 -2.67
CA GLU A 33 60.99 -1.05 -2.28
C GLU A 33 59.54 -0.63 -2.05
N ARG A 34 59.31 0.52 -1.41
CA ARG A 34 57.98 1.07 -1.16
C ARG A 34 57.23 1.29 -2.47
N HIS A 35 57.86 1.92 -3.46
CA HIS A 35 57.28 2.13 -4.79
C HIS A 35 57.00 0.81 -5.52
N ALA A 36 57.93 -0.14 -5.49
CA ALA A 36 57.75 -1.43 -6.13
C ALA A 36 56.56 -2.21 -5.55
N HIS A 37 56.41 -2.21 -4.23
CA HIS A 37 55.31 -2.88 -3.53
C HIS A 37 53.97 -2.18 -3.71
N ARG A 38 53.95 -0.83 -3.76
CA ARG A 38 52.74 -0.07 -4.15
C ARG A 38 52.26 -0.49 -5.53
N ASP A 39 53.14 -0.47 -6.52
CA ASP A 39 52.74 -0.74 -7.90
C ASP A 39 52.28 -2.20 -8.05
N GLN A 40 52.87 -3.13 -7.28
CA GLN A 40 52.40 -4.50 -7.21
C GLN A 40 51.02 -4.60 -6.56
N PHE A 41 50.77 -3.90 -5.46
CA PHE A 41 49.46 -3.88 -4.81
C PHE A 41 48.36 -3.40 -5.76
N LEU A 42 48.59 -2.29 -6.48
CA LEU A 42 47.60 -1.76 -7.43
C LEU A 42 47.33 -2.75 -8.59
N ARG A 43 48.36 -3.46 -9.06
CA ARG A 43 48.19 -4.55 -10.03
C ARG A 43 47.35 -5.70 -9.46
N ASP A 44 47.61 -6.11 -8.22
CA ASP A 44 46.90 -7.20 -7.56
C ASP A 44 45.41 -6.86 -7.39
N VAL A 45 45.09 -5.62 -6.99
CA VAL A 45 43.70 -5.13 -6.89
C VAL A 45 43.01 -5.14 -8.25
N ARG A 46 43.66 -4.64 -9.30
CA ARG A 46 43.11 -4.66 -10.66
C ARG A 46 42.84 -6.08 -11.16
N LEU A 47 43.75 -7.01 -10.87
CA LEU A 47 43.54 -8.42 -11.19
C LEU A 47 42.33 -8.97 -10.43
N ARG A 48 42.19 -8.63 -9.15
CA ARG A 48 41.07 -9.07 -8.32
C ARG A 48 39.72 -8.59 -8.85
N VAL A 49 39.63 -7.33 -9.28
CA VAL A 49 38.43 -6.78 -9.93
C VAL A 49 38.09 -7.59 -11.19
N ARG A 50 39.07 -7.83 -12.07
CA ARG A 50 38.86 -8.61 -13.30
C ARG A 50 38.45 -10.07 -13.03
N GLU A 51 39.04 -10.70 -12.03
CA GLU A 51 38.65 -12.04 -11.60
C GLU A 51 37.20 -12.08 -11.11
N LEU A 52 36.80 -11.07 -10.33
CA LEU A 52 35.45 -10.97 -9.79
C LEU A 52 34.42 -10.73 -10.91
N ALA A 53 34.76 -9.91 -11.90
CA ALA A 53 33.89 -9.61 -13.04
C ALA A 53 33.62 -10.84 -13.91
N ARG A 54 34.61 -11.75 -14.02
CA ARG A 54 34.47 -13.02 -14.75
C ARG A 54 33.61 -14.05 -14.02
N ARG A 55 33.44 -13.91 -12.70
CA ARG A 55 32.57 -14.81 -11.95
C ARG A 55 31.15 -14.41 -12.27
N GLU A 56 30.42 -15.31 -12.92
CA GLU A 56 29.06 -15.09 -13.39
C GLU A 56 28.06 -15.13 -12.23
N TYR A 57 28.18 -14.24 -11.24
CA TYR A 57 27.22 -14.13 -10.15
C TYR A 57 25.78 -13.88 -10.66
N ALA A 58 25.66 -13.18 -11.79
CA ALA A 58 24.40 -12.96 -12.49
C ALA A 58 23.79 -14.21 -13.17
N LYS A 59 24.56 -15.31 -13.36
CA LYS A 59 24.05 -16.56 -13.97
C LYS A 59 23.82 -17.70 -12.98
N VAL A 60 24.22 -17.53 -11.72
CA VAL A 60 24.16 -18.58 -10.69
C VAL A 60 22.80 -18.62 -9.97
N SER A 61 21.93 -17.65 -10.23
CA SER A 61 20.65 -17.48 -9.54
C SER A 61 19.50 -17.44 -10.56
N ASP A 62 18.49 -18.31 -10.38
CA ASP A 62 17.19 -18.22 -11.07
C ASP A 62 16.40 -16.95 -10.67
N SER A 63 16.89 -16.22 -9.68
CA SER A 63 16.30 -14.99 -9.15
C SER A 63 16.92 -13.73 -9.76
N ALA A 64 16.12 -12.67 -9.90
CA ALA A 64 16.52 -11.36 -10.42
C ALA A 64 17.66 -10.76 -9.57
N THR A 65 18.91 -10.93 -9.99
CA THR A 65 20.08 -10.49 -9.22
C THR A 65 20.25 -8.98 -9.37
N ILE A 66 20.66 -8.27 -8.30
CA ILE A 66 21.07 -6.87 -8.45
C ILE A 66 22.31 -6.86 -9.33
N ASP A 67 22.35 -6.04 -10.37
CA ASP A 67 23.40 -6.07 -11.41
C ASP A 67 24.84 -5.95 -10.89
N GLN A 68 25.03 -5.55 -9.63
CA GLN A 68 26.32 -5.20 -9.02
C GLN A 68 26.80 -6.20 -7.97
N VAL A 69 28.11 -6.43 -7.94
CA VAL A 69 28.81 -7.25 -6.94
C VAL A 69 29.71 -6.34 -6.09
N LEU A 70 29.70 -6.57 -4.78
CA LEU A 70 30.55 -5.84 -3.85
C LEU A 70 31.92 -6.53 -3.70
N LEU A 71 33.01 -5.78 -3.83
CA LEU A 71 34.35 -6.19 -3.42
C LEU A 71 34.70 -5.50 -2.11
N PHE A 72 34.81 -6.27 -1.04
CA PHE A 72 35.03 -5.74 0.30
C PHE A 72 36.51 -5.42 0.57
N LEU A 73 36.76 -4.19 1.03
CA LEU A 73 38.04 -3.67 1.47
C LEU A 73 38.05 -3.69 3.00
N PRO A 74 39.05 -4.31 3.65
CA PRO A 74 39.02 -4.56 5.10
C PRO A 74 39.21 -3.30 5.96
N ASN A 75 39.62 -2.17 5.38
CA ASN A 75 39.72 -0.89 6.07
C ASN A 75 39.45 0.26 5.09
N GLU A 76 39.21 1.45 5.64
CA GLU A 76 38.95 2.66 4.85
C GLU A 76 40.22 3.18 4.14
N THR A 77 41.40 2.99 4.76
CA THR A 77 42.65 3.56 4.24
C THR A 77 43.03 2.96 2.89
N LEU A 78 42.70 1.70 2.63
CA LEU A 78 42.89 1.04 1.35
C LEU A 78 42.07 1.69 0.24
N SER A 79 40.83 2.08 0.53
CA SER A 79 39.96 2.76 -0.45
C SER A 79 40.57 4.09 -0.87
N SER A 80 40.98 4.91 0.11
CA SER A 80 41.63 6.20 -0.15
C SER A 80 42.95 6.03 -0.89
N PHE A 81 43.75 5.03 -0.50
CA PHE A 81 45.04 4.75 -1.13
C PHE A 81 44.90 4.37 -2.60
N ILE A 82 43.90 3.54 -2.95
CA ILE A 82 43.62 3.18 -4.34
C ILE A 82 43.22 4.42 -5.13
N LEU A 83 42.32 5.25 -4.59
CA LEU A 83 41.84 6.46 -5.26
C LEU A 83 42.97 7.47 -5.48
N GLU A 84 43.89 7.60 -4.52
CA GLU A 84 45.02 8.51 -4.59
C GLU A 84 46.06 8.10 -5.64
N HIS A 85 46.35 6.79 -5.74
CA HIS A 85 47.44 6.31 -6.60
C HIS A 85 47.00 5.78 -7.97
N ASP A 86 45.79 5.25 -8.08
CA ASP A 86 45.26 4.71 -9.34
C ASP A 86 43.72 4.73 -9.35
N PRO A 87 43.10 5.92 -9.54
CA PRO A 87 41.64 6.07 -9.55
C PRO A 87 40.97 5.27 -10.67
N SER A 88 41.70 4.93 -11.75
CA SER A 88 41.17 4.16 -12.87
C SER A 88 40.68 2.77 -12.46
N ILE A 89 41.22 2.21 -11.36
CA ILE A 89 40.76 0.92 -10.81
C ILE A 89 39.30 1.01 -10.36
N VAL A 90 38.89 2.14 -9.76
CA VAL A 90 37.52 2.37 -9.30
C VAL A 90 36.59 2.47 -10.52
N ASP A 91 36.97 3.28 -11.50
CA ASP A 91 36.19 3.47 -12.73
C ASP A 91 36.01 2.16 -13.52
N ASP A 92 37.09 1.38 -13.64
CA ASP A 92 37.07 0.09 -14.32
C ASP A 92 36.23 -0.95 -13.57
N ALA A 93 36.29 -0.95 -12.24
CA ALA A 93 35.43 -1.78 -11.41
C ALA A 93 33.95 -1.44 -11.64
N MET A 94 33.59 -0.15 -11.61
CA MET A 94 32.22 0.30 -11.81
C MET A 94 31.69 -0.08 -13.20
N LYS A 95 32.50 0.05 -14.27
CA LYS A 95 32.14 -0.39 -15.63
C LYS A 95 31.88 -1.90 -15.72
N GLN A 96 32.44 -2.68 -14.80
CA GLN A 96 32.26 -4.12 -14.69
C GLN A 96 31.21 -4.50 -13.64
N ASN A 97 30.38 -3.54 -13.20
CA ASN A 97 29.39 -3.70 -12.14
C ASN A 97 29.99 -4.20 -10.81
N ILE A 98 31.22 -3.79 -10.50
CA ILE A 98 31.87 -4.06 -9.22
C ILE A 98 31.97 -2.77 -8.43
N VAL A 99 31.49 -2.82 -7.19
CA VAL A 99 31.60 -1.71 -6.25
C VAL A 99 32.61 -2.07 -5.18
N LEU A 100 33.66 -1.26 -5.05
CA LEU A 100 34.60 -1.36 -3.93
C LEU A 100 33.91 -0.82 -2.68
N CYS A 101 33.80 -1.64 -1.64
CA CYS A 101 33.15 -1.25 -0.39
C CYS A 101 34.06 -1.53 0.83
N SER A 102 34.30 -0.50 1.61
CA SER A 102 34.86 -0.56 2.95
C SER A 102 33.77 -0.78 4.02
N PRO A 103 34.11 -0.99 5.31
CA PRO A 103 33.10 -1.21 6.35
C PRO A 103 32.07 -0.07 6.46
N VAL A 104 32.50 1.19 6.36
CA VAL A 104 31.59 2.35 6.47
C VAL A 104 30.72 2.47 5.23
N THR A 105 31.29 2.30 4.05
CA THR A 105 30.53 2.39 2.80
C THR A 105 29.57 1.21 2.63
N LEU A 106 29.93 0.01 3.10
CA LEU A 106 29.02 -1.13 3.17
C LEU A 106 27.83 -0.82 4.10
N LEU A 107 28.09 -0.27 5.28
CA LEU A 107 27.02 0.11 6.21
C LEU A 107 26.08 1.15 5.57
N ALA A 108 26.63 2.17 4.91
CA ALA A 108 25.84 3.17 4.19
C ALA A 108 25.02 2.52 3.06
N PHE A 109 25.62 1.63 2.27
CA PHE A 109 24.95 0.93 1.17
C PHE A 109 23.79 0.06 1.67
N LEU A 110 24.01 -0.71 2.74
CA LEU A 110 22.96 -1.52 3.38
C LEU A 110 21.86 -0.66 4.00
N GLY A 111 22.21 0.50 4.57
CA GLY A 111 21.25 1.49 5.07
C GLY A 111 20.37 2.06 3.96
N LEU A 112 20.96 2.43 2.81
CA LEU A 112 20.24 2.90 1.63
C LEU A 112 19.32 1.81 1.06
N ILE A 113 19.82 0.59 0.98
CA ILE A 113 19.06 -0.59 0.59
C ILE A 113 17.83 -0.78 1.49
N ARG A 114 18.03 -0.71 2.81
CA ARG A 114 16.95 -0.85 3.79
C ARG A 114 15.92 0.26 3.63
N GLN A 115 16.36 1.51 3.51
CA GLN A 115 15.47 2.65 3.35
C GLN A 115 14.66 2.58 2.04
N ALA A 116 15.31 2.20 0.94
CA ALA A 116 14.64 1.97 -0.33
C ALA A 116 13.56 0.90 -0.17
N PHE A 117 13.88 -0.20 0.52
CA PHE A 117 12.90 -1.25 0.80
C PHE A 117 11.73 -0.77 1.66
N ASP A 118 11.98 -0.10 2.78
CA ASP A 118 10.92 0.42 3.65
C ASP A 118 9.98 1.37 2.86
N SER A 119 10.55 2.17 1.96
CA SER A 119 9.78 3.05 1.07
C SER A 119 8.89 2.27 0.08
N PHE A 120 9.42 1.21 -0.55
CA PHE A 120 8.64 0.36 -1.45
C PHE A 120 7.48 -0.37 -0.75
N MET A 121 7.69 -0.83 0.49
CA MET A 121 6.65 -1.50 1.25
C MET A 121 5.51 -0.54 1.63
N ILE A 122 5.85 0.70 1.95
CA ILE A 122 4.86 1.76 2.21
C ILE A 122 4.04 2.05 0.94
N GLU A 123 4.69 2.22 -0.21
CA GLU A 123 4.03 2.48 -1.49
C GLU A 123 3.02 1.37 -1.86
N GLN A 124 3.43 0.10 -1.77
CA GLN A 124 2.54 -1.03 -2.08
C GLN A 124 1.32 -1.08 -1.15
N THR A 125 1.51 -0.76 0.13
CA THR A 125 0.42 -0.73 1.11
C THR A 125 -0.54 0.42 0.78
N SER A 126 -0.03 1.59 0.37
CA SER A 126 -0.85 2.73 -0.05
C SER A 126 -1.73 2.39 -1.28
N ASP A 127 -1.20 1.71 -2.29
CA ASP A 127 -1.98 1.30 -3.46
C ASP A 127 -3.14 0.36 -3.10
N GLN A 128 -2.89 -0.59 -2.20
CA GLN A 128 -3.94 -1.49 -1.71
C GLN A 128 -5.04 -0.73 -0.96
N ILE A 129 -4.65 0.22 -0.09
CA ILE A 129 -5.58 1.08 0.64
C ILE A 129 -6.40 1.93 -0.33
N LEU A 130 -5.76 2.55 -1.33
CA LEU A 130 -6.44 3.33 -2.36
C LEU A 130 -7.43 2.49 -3.18
N GLY A 131 -7.05 1.25 -3.54
CA GLY A 131 -7.94 0.31 -4.22
C GLY A 131 -9.17 -0.08 -3.37
N LEU A 132 -8.98 -0.30 -2.07
CA LEU A 132 -10.07 -0.54 -1.12
C LEU A 132 -10.98 0.68 -0.95
N LEU A 133 -10.40 1.89 -0.87
CA LEU A 133 -11.16 3.14 -0.82
C LEU A 133 -12.00 3.36 -2.08
N GLY A 134 -11.47 3.04 -3.27
CA GLY A 134 -12.22 3.09 -4.52
C GLY A 134 -13.44 2.16 -4.51
N LYS A 135 -13.26 0.91 -4.10
CA LYS A 135 -14.36 -0.06 -3.96
C LYS A 135 -15.39 0.39 -2.93
N PHE A 136 -14.94 0.92 -1.80
CA PHE A 136 -15.82 1.47 -0.76
C PHE A 136 -16.65 2.64 -1.29
N SER A 137 -16.02 3.58 -2.00
CA SER A 137 -16.70 4.74 -2.59
C SER A 137 -17.80 4.32 -3.57
N GLU A 138 -17.54 3.31 -4.41
CA GLU A 138 -18.55 2.77 -5.32
C GLU A 138 -19.76 2.16 -4.57
N GLN A 139 -19.51 1.39 -3.50
CA GLN A 139 -20.58 0.82 -2.68
C GLN A 139 -21.36 1.91 -1.92
N TRP A 140 -20.67 2.97 -1.48
CA TRP A 140 -21.29 4.09 -0.80
C TRP A 140 -22.29 4.83 -1.70
N VAL A 141 -21.94 5.06 -2.97
CA VAL A 141 -22.86 5.66 -3.96
C VAL A 141 -24.11 4.80 -4.15
N LYS A 142 -23.95 3.48 -4.32
CA LYS A 142 -25.09 2.54 -4.44
C LYS A 142 -25.98 2.54 -3.20
N TYR A 143 -25.37 2.65 -2.02
CA TYR A 143 -26.09 2.77 -0.76
C TYR A 143 -26.90 4.08 -0.70
N THR A 144 -26.31 5.22 -1.06
CA THR A 144 -27.03 6.51 -1.08
C THR A 144 -28.17 6.51 -2.08
N ASP A 145 -28.02 5.90 -3.26
CA ASP A 145 -29.09 5.78 -4.25
C ASP A 145 -30.26 4.92 -3.74
N SER A 146 -29.93 3.86 -3.01
CA SER A 146 -30.92 2.98 -2.38
C SER A 146 -31.67 3.72 -1.26
N LEU A 147 -30.96 4.50 -0.44
CA LEU A 147 -31.57 5.35 0.57
C LEU A 147 -32.51 6.41 -0.04
N ASP A 148 -32.10 7.05 -1.13
CA ASP A 148 -32.96 8.01 -1.84
C ASP A 148 -34.22 7.34 -2.40
N THR A 149 -34.10 6.09 -2.85
CA THR A 149 -35.25 5.30 -3.30
C THR A 149 -36.19 4.99 -2.13
N VAL A 150 -35.66 4.62 -0.96
CA VAL A 150 -36.45 4.40 0.25
C VAL A 150 -37.18 5.67 0.67
N LYS A 151 -36.50 6.82 0.67
CA LYS A 151 -37.09 8.13 0.97
C LYS A 151 -38.29 8.42 0.07
N LYS A 152 -38.16 8.25 -1.25
CA LYS A 152 -39.27 8.46 -2.22
C LYS A 152 -40.47 7.54 -1.97
N ARG A 153 -40.22 6.29 -1.54
CA ARG A 153 -41.30 5.36 -1.17
C ARG A 153 -42.01 5.82 0.10
N PHE A 154 -41.27 6.29 1.10
CA PHE A 154 -41.84 6.82 2.33
C PHE A 154 -42.71 8.06 2.05
N ASP A 155 -42.24 8.98 1.20
CA ASP A 155 -43.03 10.14 0.76
C ASP A 155 -44.32 9.74 0.02
N THR A 156 -44.30 8.60 -0.68
CA THR A 156 -45.49 8.06 -1.35
C THR A 156 -46.46 7.45 -0.35
N VAL A 157 -45.97 6.67 0.62
CA VAL A 157 -46.78 6.12 1.71
C VAL A 157 -47.43 7.25 2.50
N GLN A 158 -46.68 8.31 2.82
CA GLN A 158 -47.22 9.48 3.51
C GLN A 158 -48.37 10.13 2.73
N ARG A 159 -48.22 10.33 1.41
CA ARG A 159 -49.30 10.88 0.57
C ARG A 159 -50.54 9.99 0.53
N GLU A 160 -50.38 8.66 0.49
CA GLU A 160 -51.52 7.73 0.54
C GLU A 160 -52.23 7.78 1.90
N PHE A 161 -51.49 7.86 3.00
CA PHE A 161 -52.06 8.08 4.33
C PHE A 161 -52.88 9.36 4.40
N ASP A 162 -52.36 10.48 3.89
CA ASP A 162 -53.05 11.77 3.86
C ASP A 162 -54.35 11.69 3.01
N ASN A 163 -54.32 10.95 1.91
CA ASN A 163 -55.49 10.73 1.06
C ASN A 163 -56.57 9.88 1.76
N LEU A 164 -56.17 8.83 2.47
CA LEU A 164 -57.07 7.98 3.26
C LEU A 164 -57.76 8.79 4.37
N LEU A 165 -56.99 9.54 5.15
CA LEU A 165 -57.48 10.37 6.26
C LEU A 165 -58.33 11.55 5.78
N GLY A 166 -58.01 12.10 4.61
CA GLY A 166 -58.69 13.27 4.04
C GLY A 166 -59.87 12.90 3.17
N THR A 167 -59.58 12.56 1.90
CA THR A 167 -60.59 12.46 0.84
C THR A 167 -61.45 11.22 1.00
N ARG A 168 -60.84 10.05 1.27
CA ARG A 168 -61.58 8.78 1.39
C ARG A 168 -62.46 8.74 2.63
N LYS A 169 -61.96 9.19 3.78
CA LYS A 169 -62.76 9.35 5.00
C LYS A 169 -64.00 10.24 4.74
N ARG A 170 -63.81 11.43 4.15
CA ARG A 170 -64.93 12.33 3.81
C ARG A 170 -65.93 11.71 2.83
N ALA A 171 -65.44 10.95 1.85
CA ALA A 171 -66.29 10.24 0.90
C ALA A 171 -67.12 9.13 1.54
N LEU A 172 -66.63 8.47 2.60
CA LEU A 172 -67.38 7.49 3.39
C LEU A 172 -68.40 8.16 4.34
N GLU A 173 -68.00 9.25 5.01
CA GLU A 173 -68.87 9.95 5.95
C GLU A 173 -70.04 10.69 5.28
N ARG A 174 -69.94 11.04 3.99
CA ARG A 174 -71.00 11.75 3.26
C ARG A 174 -72.26 10.87 3.08
N PRO A 175 -72.19 9.69 2.44
CA PRO A 175 -73.32 8.77 2.36
C PRO A 175 -73.84 8.33 3.73
N LEU A 176 -72.97 8.17 4.72
CA LEU A 176 -73.39 7.83 6.08
C LEU A 176 -74.26 8.94 6.70
N ARG A 177 -73.86 10.21 6.54
CA ARG A 177 -74.65 11.36 6.99
C ARG A 177 -75.98 11.49 6.24
N GLU A 178 -75.99 11.22 4.94
CA GLU A 178 -77.22 11.20 4.13
C GLU A 178 -78.15 10.04 4.54
N LEU A 179 -77.60 8.87 4.86
CA LEU A 179 -78.37 7.74 5.37
C LEU A 179 -78.98 8.07 6.74
N GLU A 180 -78.22 8.69 7.63
CA GLU A 180 -78.72 9.13 8.94
C GLU A 180 -79.80 10.21 8.84
N SER A 181 -79.70 11.15 7.89
CA SER A 181 -80.72 12.18 7.69
C SER A 181 -82.05 11.58 7.21
N ILE A 182 -82.01 10.68 6.23
CA ILE A 182 -83.19 9.94 5.74
C ILE A 182 -83.80 9.09 6.86
N ARG A 183 -82.96 8.44 7.68
CA ARG A 183 -83.44 7.64 8.83
C ARG A 183 -84.22 8.48 9.83
N ARG A 184 -83.70 9.67 10.17
CA ARG A 184 -84.35 10.60 11.11
C ARG A 184 -85.67 11.12 10.57
N GLU A 185 -85.74 11.48 9.29
CA GLU A 185 -86.94 12.01 8.65
C GLU A 185 -88.07 10.96 8.57
N LYS A 186 -87.73 9.69 8.38
CA LYS A 186 -88.69 8.58 8.32
C LYS A 186 -89.03 7.94 9.67
N GLY A 187 -88.45 8.42 10.78
CA GLY A 187 -88.74 7.89 12.12
C GLY A 187 -88.38 6.42 12.33
N LEU A 188 -87.37 5.89 11.62
CA LEU A 188 -86.99 4.48 11.67
C LEU A 188 -86.15 4.17 12.92
N PRO A 189 -86.43 3.06 13.65
CA PRO A 189 -85.68 2.67 14.84
C PRO A 189 -84.23 2.27 14.50
N VAL A 190 -83.35 2.38 15.50
CA VAL A 190 -81.93 2.04 15.38
C VAL A 190 -81.73 0.57 15.72
N ASP A 191 -82.11 -0.34 14.82
CA ASP A 191 -81.78 -1.75 15.03
C ASP A 191 -80.28 -1.96 14.78
N GLY A 192 -79.55 -2.11 15.87
CA GLY A 192 -78.10 -2.10 15.97
C GLY A 192 -77.41 -3.36 15.45
N ALA A 193 -77.49 -3.63 14.14
CA ALA A 193 -76.71 -4.72 13.54
C ALA A 193 -76.10 -4.42 12.17
N LEU A 194 -76.36 -3.27 11.55
CA LEU A 194 -75.88 -3.04 10.18
C LEU A 194 -74.57 -2.25 10.07
N PHE A 195 -74.16 -1.47 11.08
CA PHE A 195 -72.88 -0.77 11.08
C PHE A 195 -72.38 -0.54 12.52
N GLU A 196 -71.68 -1.50 13.10
CA GLU A 196 -70.72 -1.17 14.16
C GLU A 196 -69.59 -0.34 13.53
N VAL A 197 -69.69 0.98 13.62
CA VAL A 197 -68.53 1.84 13.38
C VAL A 197 -67.61 1.63 14.57
N HIS A 198 -66.66 0.70 14.46
CA HIS A 198 -65.50 0.70 15.34
C HIS A 198 -64.84 2.07 15.19
N GLU A 199 -64.74 2.82 16.30
CA GLU A 199 -63.93 4.03 16.35
C GLU A 199 -62.56 3.72 15.74
N PRO A 200 -62.04 4.57 14.83
CA PRO A 200 -60.75 4.32 14.23
C PRO A 200 -59.73 4.31 15.36
N THR A 201 -59.22 3.13 15.70
CA THR A 201 -58.11 2.97 16.62
C THR A 201 -56.99 3.81 16.04
N ALA A 202 -56.61 4.85 16.78
CA ALA A 202 -55.54 5.75 16.39
C ALA A 202 -54.34 4.91 15.98
N ILE A 203 -53.92 5.02 14.71
CA ILE A 203 -52.68 4.40 14.25
C ILE A 203 -51.58 5.12 15.01
N SER A 204 -51.13 4.47 16.09
CA SER A 204 -50.00 4.91 16.89
C SER A 204 -48.77 4.90 15.99
N ASN A 205 -48.35 6.08 15.56
CA ASN A 205 -47.08 6.26 14.87
C ASN A 205 -45.95 5.87 15.83
N VAL A 206 -45.37 4.68 15.60
CA VAL A 206 -44.14 4.26 16.25
C VAL A 206 -43.01 5.19 15.82
N ARG A 207 -42.79 6.24 16.63
CA ARG A 207 -41.51 6.94 16.75
C ARG A 207 -40.65 6.16 17.74
N GLU A 208 -40.10 5.03 17.29
CA GLU A 208 -38.96 4.39 17.97
C GLU A 208 -38.00 3.83 16.91
N LEU A 209 -37.27 4.72 16.26
CA LEU A 209 -35.95 4.43 15.72
C LEU A 209 -35.09 5.68 15.92
N GLY A 210 -34.28 5.64 16.98
CA GLY A 210 -33.42 6.72 17.40
C GLY A 210 -32.73 6.42 18.74
N ALA A 211 -32.01 5.30 18.79
CA ALA A 211 -30.93 5.03 19.75
C ALA A 211 -29.77 4.40 18.98
#